data_AF-A0AAU2DU41-F1
#
_entry.id   AF-A0AAU2DU41-F1
#
_cell.length_a   1.000
_cell.length_b   1.000
_cell.length_c   1.000
_cell.angle_alpha   90.00
_cell.angle_beta   90.00
_cell.angle_gamma   90.00
#
_symmetry.space_group_name_H-M   'P 1'
#
loop_
_entity.id
_entity.type
_entity.pdbx_description
1 polymer ?
#
loop_
_entity_poly.entity_id
_entity_poly.type
_entity_poly.pdbx_seq_one_letter_code
_entity_poly.pdbx_strand_id
1 'polypeptide(L)'
;MLDVYRGTLSLRTLRIWIEHLPPESATKTALRNAVTPEELERATGEGRPDQAPWSGTETLLAQVKDEVRLLRFTLLAVNGNKAPEFTPTPRPGIPPKSAITKRSGMSDEQRRALDPRLRDQPKEA
;
A
#
# COMPACT_ATOMS: atom_id res chain seq x y z
N MET A 1 -14.52 -16.85 -17.04
CA MET A 1 -15.20 -15.58 -17.37
C MET A 1 -16.65 -15.82 -17.79
N LEU A 2 -16.92 -16.74 -18.73
CA LEU A 2 -18.30 -17.08 -19.13
C LEU A 2 -19.19 -17.56 -17.98
N ASP A 3 -18.62 -18.24 -16.97
CA ASP A 3 -19.35 -18.72 -15.79
C ASP A 3 -19.89 -17.60 -14.88
N VAL A 4 -19.24 -16.43 -14.88
CA VAL A 4 -19.75 -15.25 -14.16
C VAL A 4 -21.00 -14.72 -14.86
N TYR A 5 -20.95 -14.61 -16.19
CA TYR A 5 -22.08 -14.18 -17.00
C TYR A 5 -23.24 -15.19 -17.01
N ARG A 6 -22.93 -16.48 -16.83
CA ARG A 6 -23.91 -17.56 -16.70
C ARG A 6 -24.47 -17.71 -15.28
N GLY A 7 -23.99 -16.93 -14.31
CA GLY A 7 -24.45 -16.96 -12.92
C GLY A 7 -24.00 -18.17 -12.12
N THR A 8 -23.12 -19.03 -12.67
CA THR A 8 -22.59 -20.22 -12.00
C THR A 8 -21.45 -19.89 -11.05
N LEU A 9 -20.74 -18.78 -11.29
CA LEU A 9 -19.66 -18.27 -10.43
C LEU A 9 -20.04 -16.92 -9.81
N SER A 10 -19.94 -16.77 -8.48
CA SER A 10 -20.19 -15.50 -7.81
C SER A 10 -19.05 -14.48 -8.05
N LEU A 11 -19.38 -13.18 -8.05
CA LEU A 11 -18.39 -12.10 -8.12
C LEU A 11 -17.40 -12.14 -6.95
N ARG A 12 -17.86 -12.58 -5.78
CA ARG A 12 -17.00 -12.77 -4.60
C ARG A 12 -15.96 -13.86 -4.85
N THR A 13 -16.37 -14.98 -5.43
CA THR A 13 -15.46 -16.09 -5.77
C THR A 13 -14.45 -15.66 -6.83
N LEU A 14 -14.91 -14.98 -7.88
CA LEU A 14 -14.04 -14.43 -8.93
C LEU A 14 -12.98 -13.48 -8.35
N ARG A 15 -13.40 -12.58 -7.45
CA ARG A 15 -12.50 -11.65 -6.77
C ARG A 15 -11.41 -12.38 -6.00
N ILE A 16 -11.77 -13.37 -5.19
CA ILE A 16 -10.80 -14.15 -4.40
C ILE A 16 -9.78 -14.81 -5.32
N TRP A 17 -10.21 -15.38 -6.44
CA TRP A 17 -9.32 -15.99 -7.41
C TRP A 17 -8.35 -14.97 -8.02
N ILE A 18 -8.85 -13.80 -8.44
CA ILE A 18 -8.01 -12.73 -8.98
C ILE A 18 -7.00 -12.24 -7.93
N GLU A 19 -7.40 -12.06 -6.68
CA GLU A 19 -6.52 -11.63 -5.58
C GLU A 19 -5.35 -12.58 -5.37
N HIS A 20 -5.60 -13.90 -5.45
CA HIS A 20 -4.60 -14.94 -5.17
C HIS A 20 -3.82 -15.43 -6.40
N LEU A 21 -4.05 -14.84 -7.58
CA LEU A 21 -3.23 -15.15 -8.75
C LEU A 21 -1.75 -14.76 -8.53
N PRO A 22 -0.79 -15.47 -9.13
CA PRO A 22 0.60 -15.04 -9.15
C PRO A 22 0.73 -13.61 -9.73
N PRO A 23 1.63 -12.77 -9.17
CA PRO A 23 1.78 -11.37 -9.59
C PRO A 23 2.16 -11.22 -11.07
N GLU A 24 2.87 -12.21 -11.62
CA GLU A 24 3.30 -12.27 -13.02
C GLU A 24 2.27 -12.94 -13.95
N SER A 25 1.07 -13.27 -13.45
CA SER A 25 0.03 -13.86 -14.29
C SER A 25 -0.45 -12.86 -15.36
N ALA A 26 -0.74 -13.36 -16.56
CA ALA A 26 -1.22 -12.54 -17.68
C ALA A 26 -2.42 -11.65 -17.29
N THR A 27 -3.33 -12.17 -16.45
CA THR A 27 -4.48 -11.42 -15.94
C THR A 27 -4.05 -10.26 -15.03
N LYS A 28 -3.15 -10.48 -14.06
CA LYS A 28 -2.66 -9.41 -13.18
C LYS A 28 -1.85 -8.37 -13.96
N THR A 29 -1.05 -8.80 -14.93
CA THR A 29 -0.30 -7.90 -15.82
C THR A 29 -1.26 -7.06 -16.67
N ALA A 30 -2.29 -7.67 -17.27
CA ALA A 30 -3.30 -6.94 -18.03
C ALA A 30 -4.05 -5.92 -17.18
N LEU A 31 -4.45 -6.30 -15.96
CA LEU A 31 -5.08 -5.38 -15.00
C LEU A 31 -4.16 -4.22 -14.63
N ARG A 32 -2.86 -4.47 -14.43
CA ARG A 32 -1.88 -3.43 -14.12
C ARG A 32 -1.67 -2.47 -15.29
N ASN A 33 -1.59 -2.99 -16.52
CA ASN A 33 -1.41 -2.20 -17.73
C ASN A 33 -2.67 -1.42 -18.13
N ALA A 34 -3.85 -1.85 -17.67
CA ALA A 34 -5.11 -1.17 -17.91
C ALA A 34 -5.30 0.09 -17.03
N VAL A 35 -4.43 0.31 -16.03
CA VAL A 35 -4.48 1.50 -15.17
C VAL A 35 -4.16 2.73 -16.01
N THR A 36 -5.07 3.71 -16.00
CA THR A 36 -4.93 4.93 -16.79
C THR A 36 -3.91 5.90 -16.16
N PRO A 37 -3.30 6.81 -16.95
CA PRO A 37 -2.40 7.84 -16.42
C PRO A 37 -3.05 8.73 -15.34
N GLU A 38 -4.34 9.05 -15.48
CA GLU A 38 -5.09 9.83 -14.50
C GLU A 38 -5.26 9.08 -13.16
N GLU A 39 -5.47 7.77 -13.21
CA GLU A 39 -5.52 6.92 -12.01
C GLU A 39 -4.14 6.76 -11.37
N LEU A 40 -3.07 6.69 -12.17
CA LEU A 40 -1.70 6.72 -11.71
C LEU A 40 -1.37 8.04 -11.00
N GLU A 41 -1.75 9.18 -11.57
CA GLU A 41 -1.56 10.50 -10.95
C GLU A 41 -2.34 10.63 -9.64
N ARG A 42 -3.61 10.18 -9.60
CA ARG A 42 -4.39 10.09 -8.36
C ARG A 42 -3.70 9.21 -7.31
N ALA A 43 -3.02 8.16 -7.75
CA ALA A 43 -2.22 7.29 -6.89
C ALA A 43 -0.86 7.87 -6.47
N THR A 44 -0.36 8.95 -7.09
CA THR A 44 0.89 9.59 -6.65
C THR A 44 0.73 10.54 -5.47
N GLY A 45 -0.45 11.16 -5.30
CA GLY A 45 -0.72 12.11 -4.21
C GLY A 45 -1.18 11.44 -2.90
N GLU A 46 -2.29 10.70 -2.96
CA GLU A 46 -2.86 9.96 -1.82
C GLU A 46 -2.64 8.45 -1.90
N GLY A 47 -2.09 7.98 -3.02
CA GLY A 47 -2.05 6.55 -3.28
C GLY A 47 -1.19 5.82 -2.27
N ARG A 48 -1.65 4.61 -1.98
CA ARG A 48 -1.00 3.63 -1.13
C ARG A 48 -0.23 2.67 -2.05
N PRO A 49 0.99 3.02 -2.51
CA PRO A 49 1.79 2.13 -3.33
C PRO A 49 2.14 0.83 -2.58
N ASP A 50 2.04 0.83 -1.24
CA ASP A 50 2.14 -0.34 -0.37
C ASP A 50 0.97 -1.32 -0.52
N GLN A 51 -0.17 -0.87 -1.04
CA GLN A 51 -1.36 -1.70 -1.25
C GLN A 51 -1.54 -2.09 -2.74
N ALA A 52 -0.72 -1.52 -3.63
CA ALA A 52 -0.80 -1.82 -5.05
C ALA A 52 -0.26 -3.22 -5.37
N PRO A 53 -0.79 -3.88 -6.43
CA PRO A 53 -0.34 -5.20 -6.84
C PRO A 53 0.97 -5.10 -7.64
N TRP A 54 2.11 -5.20 -6.93
CA TRP A 54 3.44 -5.16 -7.55
C TRP A 54 3.83 -6.50 -8.18
N SER A 55 4.58 -6.43 -9.27
CA SER A 55 5.42 -7.52 -9.79
C SER A 55 6.70 -7.69 -8.98
N GLY A 56 7.34 -8.85 -9.17
CA GLY A 56 8.70 -9.09 -8.72
C GLY A 56 9.69 -8.11 -9.34
N THR A 57 9.51 -7.76 -10.63
CA THR A 57 10.38 -6.77 -11.31
C THR A 57 10.25 -5.38 -10.73
N GLU A 58 9.03 -4.91 -10.42
CA GLU A 58 8.83 -3.62 -9.75
C GLU A 58 9.44 -3.61 -8.36
N THR A 59 9.33 -4.72 -7.63
CA THR A 59 9.93 -4.89 -6.30
C THR A 59 11.44 -4.78 -6.37
N LEU A 60 12.07 -5.50 -7.31
CA LEU A 60 13.50 -5.46 -7.52
C LEU A 60 13.98 -4.07 -7.94
N LEU A 61 13.23 -3.40 -8.83
CA LEU A 61 13.57 -2.06 -9.30
C LEU A 61 13.50 -1.02 -8.17
N ALA A 62 12.50 -1.11 -7.29
CA ALA A 62 12.47 -0.26 -6.10
C ALA A 62 13.63 -0.53 -5.14
N GLN A 63 14.04 -1.79 -4.99
CA GLN A 63 15.22 -2.13 -4.18
C GLN A 63 16.49 -1.55 -4.79
N VAL A 64 16.70 -1.68 -6.10
CA VAL A 64 17.86 -1.09 -6.79
C VAL A 64 17.87 0.43 -6.62
N LYS A 65 16.72 1.09 -6.76
CA LYS A 65 16.58 2.54 -6.53
C LYS A 65 16.97 2.94 -5.11
N ASP A 66 16.56 2.15 -4.11
CA ASP A 66 16.86 2.38 -2.70
C ASP A 66 18.37 2.24 -2.43
N GLU A 67 19.02 1.21 -2.97
CA GLU A 67 20.47 1.01 -2.84
C GLU A 67 21.28 2.12 -3.50
N VAL A 68 20.87 2.57 -4.70
CA VAL A 68 21.52 3.71 -5.38
C VAL A 68 21.41 4.99 -4.57
N ARG A 69 20.26 5.22 -3.89
CA ARG A 69 20.08 6.36 -3.00
C ARG A 69 20.98 6.28 -1.77
N LEU A 70 21.06 5.11 -1.14
CA LEU A 70 21.97 4.87 -0.02
C LEU A 70 23.42 5.14 -0.41
N LEU A 71 23.87 4.58 -1.54
CA LEU A 71 25.22 4.80 -2.07
C LEU A 71 25.50 6.29 -2.28
N ARG A 72 24.56 7.04 -2.86
CA ARG A 72 24.67 8.50 -3.02
C ARG A 72 24.81 9.21 -1.67
N PHE A 73 24.04 8.82 -0.67
CA PHE A 73 24.07 9.44 0.66
C PHE A 73 25.38 9.14 1.39
N THR A 74 25.90 7.91 1.25
CA THR A 74 27.23 7.54 1.75
C THR A 74 28.32 8.38 1.10
N LEU A 75 28.28 8.55 -0.23
CA LEU A 75 29.24 9.41 -0.94
C LEU A 75 29.17 10.88 -0.48
N LEU A 76 27.96 11.42 -0.26
CA LEU A 76 27.81 12.78 0.28
C LEU A 76 28.44 12.90 1.66
N ALA A 77 28.20 11.92 2.55
CA ALA A 77 28.75 11.90 3.90
C ALA A 77 30.28 11.81 3.91
N VAL A 78 30.86 10.95 3.06
CA VAL A 78 32.32 10.82 2.90
C VAL A 78 32.95 12.11 2.40
N ASN A 79 32.26 12.83 1.51
CA ASN A 79 32.70 14.12 0.98
C ASN A 79 32.44 15.31 1.95
N GLY A 80 32.10 15.06 3.21
CA GLY A 80 31.90 16.09 4.23
C GLY A 80 30.59 16.87 4.11
N ASN A 81 29.66 16.45 3.24
CA ASN A 81 28.34 17.05 3.12
C ASN A 81 27.35 16.36 4.07
N LYS A 82 26.32 17.09 4.51
CA LYS A 82 25.24 16.50 5.30
C LYS A 82 24.38 15.60 4.41
N ALA A 83 24.45 14.29 4.65
CA ALA A 83 23.57 13.34 3.99
C ALA A 83 22.11 13.54 4.47
N PRO A 84 21.12 13.52 3.57
CA PRO A 84 19.71 13.55 3.95
C PRO A 84 19.29 12.24 4.64
N GLU A 85 18.19 12.28 5.39
CA GLU A 85 17.62 11.08 6.01
C GLU A 85 17.11 10.12 4.93
N PHE A 86 17.54 8.87 4.99
CA PHE A 86 17.11 7.86 4.04
C PHE A 86 15.66 7.44 4.30
N THR A 87 14.85 7.53 3.25
CA THR A 87 13.48 7.02 3.23
C THR A 87 13.34 5.98 2.13
N PRO A 88 13.09 4.70 2.48
CA PRO A 88 12.87 3.65 1.50
C PRO A 88 11.70 4.00 0.58
N THR A 89 11.77 3.54 -0.66
CA THR A 89 10.65 3.67 -1.60
C THR A 89 9.45 2.87 -1.05
N PRO A 90 8.29 3.51 -0.84
CA PRO A 90 7.09 2.83 -0.36
C PRO A 90 6.69 1.70 -1.32
N ARG A 91 6.46 0.50 -0.78
CA ARG A 91 6.17 -0.72 -1.55
C ARG A 91 5.39 -1.73 -0.69
N PRO A 92 4.84 -2.81 -1.25
CA PRO A 92 4.19 -3.83 -0.44
C PRO A 92 5.12 -4.33 0.68
N GLY A 93 4.63 -4.29 1.92
CA GLY A 93 5.41 -4.57 3.13
C GLY A 93 6.19 -3.39 3.71
N ILE A 94 6.34 -2.28 2.98
CA ILE A 94 6.99 -1.04 3.43
C ILE A 94 6.03 0.15 3.24
N PRO A 95 5.22 0.48 4.25
CA PRO A 95 4.26 1.57 4.16
C PRO A 95 4.98 2.93 4.08
N PRO A 96 4.39 3.94 3.42
CA PRO A 96 4.94 5.29 3.42
C PRO A 96 4.93 5.90 4.83
N LYS A 97 5.85 6.82 5.13
CA LYS A 97 5.90 7.52 6.44
C LYS A 97 4.55 8.16 6.81
N SER A 98 3.82 8.69 5.82
CA SER A 98 2.48 9.27 5.99
C SER A 98 1.39 8.26 6.35
N ALA A 99 1.57 6.97 6.06
CA ALA A 99 0.63 5.91 6.43
C ALA A 99 0.79 5.46 7.88
N ILE A 100 2.00 5.55 8.45
CA ILE A 100 2.30 5.14 9.83
C ILE A 100 1.61 6.05 10.84
N THR A 101 1.55 7.35 10.55
CA THR A 101 0.90 8.36 11.41
C THR A 101 -0.62 8.30 11.39
N LYS A 102 -1.24 7.66 10.39
CA LYS A 102 -2.71 7.50 10.28
C LYS A 102 -3.27 6.30 11.05
N ARG A 103 -2.59 5.75 12.06
CA ARG A 103 -3.28 4.94 13.07
C ARG A 103 -4.11 5.87 13.95
N SER A 104 -5.25 6.32 13.43
CA SER A 104 -6.31 6.89 14.26
C SER A 104 -6.59 5.84 15.33
N GLY A 105 -6.28 6.15 16.59
CA GLY A 105 -6.87 5.40 17.69
C GLY A 105 -8.39 5.38 17.49
N MET A 106 -9.04 4.31 17.95
CA MET A 106 -10.50 4.32 18.03
C MET A 106 -10.94 5.61 18.72
N SER A 107 -11.91 6.31 18.12
CA SER A 107 -12.50 7.46 18.79
C SER A 107 -13.11 7.00 20.12
N ASP A 108 -13.22 7.89 21.10
CA ASP A 108 -13.76 7.51 22.40
C ASP A 108 -15.21 7.01 22.29
N GLU A 109 -15.95 7.48 21.30
CA GLU A 109 -17.27 6.95 20.94
C GLU A 109 -17.22 5.51 20.42
N GLN A 110 -16.26 5.21 19.53
CA GLN A 110 -16.03 3.85 19.06
C GLN A 110 -15.60 2.94 20.22
N ARG A 111 -14.74 3.42 21.14
CA ARG A 111 -14.28 2.64 22.30
C ARG A 111 -15.43 2.30 23.24
N ARG A 112 -16.33 3.25 23.52
CA ARG A 112 -17.54 3.02 24.33
C ARG A 112 -18.53 2.05 23.66
N ALA A 113 -18.59 2.04 22.33
CA ALA A 113 -19.43 1.08 21.62
C ALA A 113 -18.94 -0.37 21.81
N LEU A 114 -17.62 -0.60 21.84
CA LEU A 114 -17.02 -1.93 21.97
C LEU A 114 -16.79 -2.40 23.42
N ASP A 115 -16.50 -1.51 24.36
CA ASP A 115 -16.28 -1.87 25.76
C ASP A 115 -17.54 -1.61 26.61
N PRO A 116 -18.23 -2.67 27.11
CA PRO A 116 -19.40 -2.52 27.96
C PRO A 116 -19.16 -1.69 29.23
N ARG A 117 -17.92 -1.61 29.74
CA ARG A 117 -17.58 -0.86 30.97
C ARG A 117 -17.50 0.65 30.76
N LEU A 118 -17.25 1.09 29.53
CA LEU A 118 -17.09 2.50 29.18
C LEU A 118 -18.41 3.17 28.77
N ARG A 119 -19.49 2.40 28.60
CA ARG A 119 -20.81 2.90 28.17
C ARG A 119 -21.47 3.83 29.19
N ASP A 120 -21.31 3.53 30.48
CA ASP A 120 -22.02 4.22 31.56
C ASP A 120 -21.17 5.32 32.23
N GLN A 121 -19.96 5.57 31.73
CA GLN A 121 -19.09 6.62 32.28
C GLN A 121 -19.49 8.00 31.75
N PRO A 122 -19.65 9.02 32.62
CA PRO A 122 -19.95 10.37 32.18
C PRO A 122 -18.82 10.92 31.30
N LYS A 123 -19.17 11.73 30.31
CA LYS A 123 -18.18 12.45 29.49
C LYS A 123 -17.48 13.47 30.40
N GLU A 124 -16.23 13.24 30.77
CA GLU A 124 -15.41 14.31 31.37
C GLU A 124 -15.25 15.43 30.33
N ALA A 125 -15.46 16.67 30.79
CA ALA A 125 -15.55 17.90 30.01
C ALA A 125 -14.17 18.48 29.68
#